data_AF-E5DUF4-F1
#
_entry.id   AF-E5DUF4-F1
#
_cell.length_a   1.000
_cell.length_b   1.000
_cell.length_c   1.000
_cell.angle_alpha   90.00
_cell.angle_beta   90.00
_cell.angle_gamma   90.00
#
_symmetry.space_group_name_H-M   'P 1'
#
loop_
_entity.id
_entity.type
_entity.pdbx_description
1 polymer ?
#
loop_
_entity_poly.entity_id
_entity_poly.type
_entity_poly.pdbx_seq_one_letter_code
_entity_poly.pdbx_strand_id
1 'polypeptide(L)'
;MTSLTTYAIEEQLVEFLTAKTKVVWEPDVDLFASGVVSSLFTMELVVFVEGAFDIAVEGPDLALDNFRTVRAMSALVTRLRVEPSGV
;
A
#
# COMPACT_ATOMS: atom_id res chain seq x y z
N MET A 1 16.89 10.62 11.58
CA MET A 1 16.94 9.81 10.36
C MET A 1 16.19 8.51 10.64
N THR A 2 14.86 8.53 10.50
CA THR A 2 14.05 7.34 10.75
C THR A 2 14.09 6.50 9.49
N SER A 3 14.90 5.44 9.48
CA SER A 3 14.82 4.41 8.45
C SER A 3 13.43 3.78 8.54
N LEU A 4 12.54 4.09 7.59
CA LEU A 4 11.24 3.43 7.48
C LEU A 4 11.51 1.96 7.15
N THR A 5 11.22 1.08 8.11
CA THR A 5 11.30 -0.38 7.93
C THR A 5 10.01 -0.88 7.28
N THR A 6 10.02 -2.08 6.70
CA THR A 6 8.81 -2.72 6.15
C THR A 6 7.67 -2.77 7.17
N TYR A 7 7.99 -3.02 8.45
CA TYR A 7 7.00 -3.00 9.53
C TYR A 7 6.33 -1.63 9.69
N ALA A 8 7.09 -0.53 9.60
CA ALA A 8 6.53 0.83 9.73
C ALA A 8 5.64 1.21 8.53
N ILE A 9 5.92 0.65 7.34
CA ILE A 9 5.06 0.80 6.16
C ILE A 9 3.74 0.03 6.38
N GLU A 10 3.82 -1.21 6.86
CA GLU A 10 2.65 -2.04 7.14
C GLU A 10 1.75 -1.39 8.20
N GLU A 11 2.32 -0.83 9.28
CA GLU A 11 1.57 -0.13 10.32
C GLU A 11 0.75 1.05 9.76
N GLN A 12 1.38 1.91 8.96
CA GLN A 12 0.68 3.05 8.33
C GLN A 12 -0.42 2.62 7.36
N LEU A 13 -0.19 1.55 6.60
CA LEU A 13 -1.20 0.98 5.70
C LEU A 13 -2.38 0.43 6.50
N VAL A 14 -2.14 -0.32 7.58
CA VAL A 14 -3.18 -0.88 8.44
C VAL A 14 -3.97 0.24 9.12
N GLU A 15 -3.32 1.30 9.59
CA GLU A 15 -3.99 2.46 10.16
C GLU A 15 -4.93 3.14 9.15
N PHE A 16 -4.44 3.39 7.93
CA PHE A 16 -5.26 3.98 6.87
C PHE A 16 -6.46 3.10 6.51
N LEU A 17 -6.22 1.79 6.32
CA LEU A 17 -7.28 0.83 6.01
C LEU A 17 -8.28 0.76 7.16
N THR A 18 -7.84 0.68 8.41
CA THR A 18 -8.72 0.61 9.59
C THR A 18 -9.54 1.89 9.74
N ALA A 19 -8.95 3.05 9.49
CA ALA A 19 -9.65 4.33 9.56
C ALA A 19 -10.81 4.41 8.55
N LYS A 20 -10.59 3.89 7.34
CA LYS A 20 -11.55 3.90 6.22
C LYS A 20 -12.61 2.79 6.31
N THR A 21 -12.19 1.58 6.68
CA THR A 21 -13.03 0.37 6.66
C THR A 21 -13.67 0.06 8.00
N LYS A 22 -13.17 0.63 9.10
CA LYS A 22 -13.53 0.30 10.50
C LYS A 22 -13.24 -1.15 10.87
N VAL A 23 -12.35 -1.81 10.14
CA VAL A 23 -11.91 -3.20 10.37
C VAL A 23 -10.40 -3.22 10.54
N VAL A 24 -9.91 -4.04 11.47
CA VAL A 24 -8.48 -4.28 11.64
C VAL A 24 -8.04 -5.36 10.64
N TRP A 25 -6.96 -5.10 9.90
CA TRP A 25 -6.46 -5.97 8.84
C TRP A 25 -5.14 -6.61 9.22
N GLU A 26 -5.03 -7.93 9.02
CA GLU A 26 -3.75 -8.61 9.11
C GLU A 26 -2.95 -8.45 7.80
N PRO A 27 -1.59 -8.45 7.85
CA PRO A 27 -0.77 -8.15 6.69
C PRO A 27 -0.99 -9.04 5.47
N ASP A 28 -1.37 -10.29 5.70
CA ASP A 28 -1.53 -11.34 4.69
C ASP A 28 -2.97 -11.51 4.21
N VAL A 29 -3.92 -10.73 4.73
CA VAL A 29 -5.34 -10.82 4.36
C VAL A 29 -5.59 -10.17 3.00
N ASP A 30 -6.32 -10.88 2.15
CA ASP A 30 -6.79 -10.40 0.86
C ASP A 30 -7.93 -9.38 1.06
N LEU A 31 -7.61 -8.12 0.79
CA LEU A 31 -8.51 -7.00 0.96
C LEU A 31 -9.65 -7.03 -0.08
N PHE A 32 -9.41 -7.60 -1.27
CA PHE A 32 -10.42 -7.67 -2.33
C PHE A 32 -11.37 -8.84 -2.11
N ALA A 33 -10.87 -9.96 -1.59
CA ALA A 33 -11.70 -11.10 -1.21
C ALA A 33 -12.70 -10.75 -0.09
N SER A 34 -12.40 -9.74 0.73
CA SER A 34 -13.29 -9.27 1.78
C SER A 34 -14.53 -8.51 1.25
N GLY A 35 -14.49 -8.02 0.00
CA GLY A 35 -15.53 -7.17 -0.59
C GLY A 35 -15.54 -5.72 -0.07
N VAL A 36 -14.64 -5.36 0.86
CA VAL A 36 -14.54 -4.00 1.41
C VAL A 36 -13.82 -3.06 0.46
N VAL A 37 -12.87 -3.58 -0.33
CA VAL A 37 -12.13 -2.79 -1.31
C VAL A 37 -12.91 -2.74 -2.63
N SER A 38 -13.29 -1.53 -3.02
CA SER A 38 -13.87 -1.22 -4.33
C SER A 38 -12.82 -0.61 -5.27
N SER A 39 -13.09 -0.58 -6.57
CA SER A 39 -12.19 0.05 -7.56
C SER A 39 -11.88 1.52 -7.25
N LEU A 40 -12.83 2.26 -6.66
CA LEU A 40 -12.61 3.64 -6.23
C LEU A 40 -11.66 3.70 -5.02
N PHE A 41 -11.84 2.78 -4.08
CA PHE A 41 -10.97 2.71 -2.91
C PHE A 41 -9.54 2.31 -3.28
N THR A 42 -9.36 1.45 -4.29
CA THR A 42 -8.03 1.14 -4.84
C THR A 42 -7.33 2.42 -5.32
N MET A 43 -8.02 3.31 -6.02
CA MET A 43 -7.44 4.59 -6.46
C MET A 43 -7.08 5.51 -5.29
N GLU A 44 -7.93 5.59 -4.26
CA GLU A 44 -7.58 6.33 -3.03
C GLU A 44 -6.33 5.77 -2.35
N LEU A 45 -6.18 4.45 -2.38
CA LEU A 45 -5.07 3.76 -1.76
C LEU A 45 -3.77 3.96 -2.55
N VAL A 46 -3.82 4.02 -3.89
CA VAL A 46 -2.68 4.44 -4.74
C VAL A 46 -2.22 5.85 -4.34
N VAL A 47 -3.14 6.82 -4.34
CA VAL A 47 -2.83 8.22 -4.00
C VAL A 47 -2.27 8.36 -2.58
N PHE A 48 -2.82 7.59 -1.63
CA PHE A 48 -2.30 7.55 -0.26
C PHE A 48 -0.87 7.03 -0.22
N VAL A 49 -0.59 5.90 -0.88
CA VAL A 49 0.74 5.28 -0.89
C VAL A 49 1.77 6.19 -1.54
N GLU A 50 1.44 6.80 -2.68
CA GLU A 50 2.32 7.76 -3.36
C GLU A 50 2.66 8.96 -2.46
N GLY A 51 1.64 9.59 -1.87
CA GLY A 51 1.81 10.76 -1.02
C GLY A 51 2.46 10.47 0.34
N ALA A 52 2.16 9.32 0.95
CA ALA A 52 2.67 8.95 2.27
C ALA A 52 4.15 8.53 2.22
N PHE A 53 4.57 7.88 1.13
CA PHE A 53 5.91 7.31 1.03
C PHE A 53 6.83 8.02 0.03
N ASP A 54 6.33 9.05 -0.66
CA ASP A 54 7.05 9.83 -1.68
C ASP A 54 7.54 8.93 -2.82
N ILE A 55 6.61 8.15 -3.39
CA ILE A 55 6.86 7.24 -4.51
C ILE A 55 5.87 7.50 -5.64
N ALA A 56 6.21 7.06 -6.85
CA ALA A 56 5.30 7.05 -8.00
C ALA A 56 4.91 5.61 -8.33
N VAL A 57 3.61 5.33 -8.46
CA VAL A 57 3.11 3.99 -8.77
C VAL A 57 2.50 3.98 -10.17
N GLU A 58 3.23 3.43 -11.13
CA GLU A 58 2.86 3.50 -12.55
C GLU A 58 3.02 2.16 -13.29
N GLY A 59 2.37 2.05 -14.46
CA GLY A 59 2.55 0.91 -15.37
C GLY A 59 2.29 -0.44 -14.69
N PRO A 60 3.28 -1.35 -14.62
CA PRO A 60 3.12 -2.67 -14.00
C PRO A 60 2.90 -2.60 -12.48
N ASP A 61 3.26 -1.49 -11.84
CA ASP A 61 3.11 -1.31 -10.40
C ASP A 61 1.64 -1.09 -10.00
N LEU A 62 0.80 -0.63 -10.93
CA LEU A 62 -0.65 -0.51 -10.77
C LEU A 62 -1.39 -1.86 -10.76
N ALA A 63 -0.67 -2.98 -10.91
CA ALA A 63 -1.27 -4.31 -10.87
C ALA A 63 -1.98 -4.55 -9.52
N LEU A 64 -3.21 -5.09 -9.59
CA LEU A 64 -4.04 -5.38 -8.42
C LEU A 64 -3.32 -6.27 -7.39
N ASP A 65 -2.45 -7.18 -7.86
CA ASP A 65 -1.64 -8.04 -7.00
C ASP A 65 -0.75 -7.25 -6.02
N ASN A 66 -0.29 -6.04 -6.39
CA ASN A 66 0.51 -5.19 -5.51
C ASN A 66 -0.34 -4.51 -4.41
N PHE A 67 -1.65 -4.43 -4.59
CA PHE A 67 -2.58 -3.81 -3.64
C PHE A 67 -3.45 -4.81 -2.89
N ARG A 68 -3.26 -6.10 -3.18
CA ARG A 68 -4.12 -7.17 -2.72
C ARG A 68 -4.07 -7.37 -1.21
N THR A 69 -2.89 -7.24 -0.64
CA THR A 69 -2.62 -7.40 0.80
C THR A 69 -1.70 -6.28 1.27
N VAL A 70 -1.70 -6.00 2.57
CA VAL A 70 -0.77 -5.02 3.16
C VAL A 70 0.69 -5.43 2.97
N ARG A 71 0.99 -6.73 3.00
CA ARG A 71 2.33 -7.24 2.72
C ARG A 71 2.76 -7.00 1.26
N ALA A 72 1.84 -7.12 0.30
CA ALA A 72 2.16 -6.82 -1.10
C ALA A 72 2.45 -5.32 -1.29
N MET A 73 1.65 -4.47 -0.64
CA MET A 73 1.84 -3.02 -0.66
C MET A 73 3.15 -2.60 0.02
N SER A 74 3.48 -3.20 1.16
CA SER A 74 4.74 -2.89 1.85
C SER A 74 5.96 -3.29 1.02
N ALA A 75 5.89 -4.42 0.31
CA ALA A 75 6.92 -4.85 -0.63
C ALA A 75 7.03 -3.90 -1.83
N LEU A 76 5.91 -3.44 -2.39
CA LEU A 76 5.88 -2.45 -3.48
C LEU A 76 6.58 -1.16 -3.05
N VAL A 77 6.17 -0.59 -1.91
CA VAL A 77 6.76 0.64 -1.37
C VAL A 77 8.24 0.47 -1.11
N THR A 78 8.63 -0.66 -0.50
CA THR A 78 10.04 -0.94 -0.21
C THR A 78 10.87 -0.97 -1.50
N ARG A 79 10.36 -1.59 -2.58
CA ARG A 79 11.03 -1.63 -3.88
C ARG A 79 11.16 -0.24 -4.50
N LEU A 80 10.06 0.50 -4.59
CA LEU A 80 10.02 1.82 -5.24
C LEU A 80 10.79 2.90 -4.48
N ARG A 81 11.05 2.73 -3.18
CA ARG A 81 11.92 3.63 -2.41
C ARG A 81 13.40 3.32 -2.54
N VAL A 82 13.75 2.07 -2.88
CA VAL A 82 15.14 1.63 -3.10
C VAL A 82 15.57 1.89 -4.54
N GLU A 83 14.64 1.82 -5.48
CA GLU A 83 14.85 2.28 -6.85
C GLU A 83 14.59 3.79 -6.89
N PRO A 84 15.63 4.66 -6.87
CA PRO A 84 15.39 6.04 -7.23
C PRO A 84 14.86 6.00 -8.65
N SER A 85 13.61 6.41 -8.85
CA SER A 85 13.03 6.61 -10.18
C SER A 85 13.98 7.51 -10.95
N GLY A 86 14.85 6.86 -11.73
CA GLY A 86 15.96 7.47 -12.40
C GLY A 86 15.47 8.06 -13.71
N VAL A 87 15.19 9.36 -13.67
CA VAL A 87 15.24 10.25 -14.83
C VAL A 87 15.93 11.54 -14.42
#